data_AF-A0A958VLW3-F1
#
_entry.id   AF-A0A958VLW3-F1
#
_cell.length_a   1.000
_cell.length_b   1.000
_cell.length_c   1.000
_cell.angle_alpha   90.00
_cell.angle_beta   90.00
_cell.angle_gamma   90.00
#
_symmetry.space_group_name_H-M   'P 1'
#
loop_
_entity.id
_entity.type
_entity.pdbx_description
1 polymer ?
#
loop_
_entity_poly.entity_id
_entity_poly.type
_entity_poly.pdbx_seq_one_letter_code
_entity_poly.pdbx_strand_id
1 'polypeptide(L)'
;MATFLDFEAPIADLYDQMVKFEEIKAKGKVDVSDKIVELENKIAETRKEIFANLTPWQRVQVSRHPDRPYALAYINAITDGNFLELHGDRGVKDDKAMIGGLGSIGHRTFMFIGQQKGENTKMRQYRNFGMPNPEGYRKALRLMKLAEKFNKPIVTFIDTPGAFPGLEAEERGQGEAIARNLYEMAQLKVPVICIIIGEGASGGALGIGVGDRVLMLENAWYSVISPENCSTILWRSWEQKEIAASALKLTADDM
;
A
#
# COMPACT_ATOMS: atom_id res chain seq x y z
N MET A 1 13.29 9.11 14.86
CA MET A 1 13.00 10.43 14.24
C MET A 1 11.91 10.20 13.22
N ALA A 2 10.92 11.09 13.17
CA ALA A 2 9.92 11.05 12.12
C ALA A 2 10.59 11.26 10.76
N THR A 3 10.21 10.47 9.76
CA THR A 3 10.63 10.70 8.38
C THR A 3 9.64 11.71 7.79
N PHE A 4 10.15 12.77 7.16
CA PHE A 4 9.33 13.79 6.51
C PHE A 4 9.61 13.80 5.00
N LEU A 5 8.57 14.02 4.21
CA LEU A 5 8.67 14.27 2.77
C LEU A 5 9.06 15.73 2.50
N ASP A 6 9.55 16.02 1.29
CA ASP A 6 10.06 17.36 0.94
C ASP A 6 9.04 18.47 1.17
N PHE A 7 7.76 18.23 0.84
CA PHE A 7 6.68 19.20 1.04
C PHE A 7 6.22 19.32 2.51
N GLU A 8 6.69 18.44 3.39
CA GLU A 8 6.47 18.49 4.84
C GLU A 8 7.60 19.26 5.56
N ALA A 9 8.55 19.86 4.84
CA ALA A 9 9.62 20.66 5.43
C ALA A 9 9.13 21.72 6.47
N PRO A 10 8.02 22.45 6.24
CA PRO A 10 7.50 23.38 7.26
C PRO A 10 7.09 22.66 8.57
N ILE A 11 6.61 21.42 8.48
CA ILE A 11 6.25 20.61 9.64
C ILE A 11 7.53 20.12 10.33
N ALA A 12 8.53 19.67 9.56
CA ALA A 12 9.81 19.22 10.09
C ALA A 12 10.52 20.32 10.90
N ASP A 13 10.56 21.55 10.38
CA ASP A 13 11.15 22.70 11.06
C ASP A 13 10.46 23.01 12.41
N LEU A 14 9.14 22.89 12.46
CA LEU A 14 8.37 23.07 13.69
C LEU A 14 8.62 21.94 14.69
N TYR A 15 8.72 20.68 14.22
CA TYR A 15 9.09 19.54 15.06
C TYR A 15 10.49 19.70 15.66
N ASP A 16 11.47 20.15 14.87
CA ASP A 16 12.83 20.38 15.36
C ASP A 16 12.89 21.49 16.42
N GLN A 17 12.06 22.52 16.28
CA GLN A 17 11.90 23.54 17.32
C GLN A 17 11.27 22.94 18.59
N MET A 18 10.21 22.15 18.43
CA MET A 18 9.50 21.51 19.55
C MET A 18 10.44 20.59 20.34
N VAL A 19 11.22 19.73 19.67
CA VAL A 19 12.20 18.84 20.30
C VAL A 19 13.25 19.64 21.08
N LYS A 20 13.74 20.77 20.55
CA LYS A 20 14.67 21.65 21.29
C LYS A 20 14.03 22.21 22.56
N PHE A 21 12.76 22.60 22.52
CA PHE A 21 12.04 23.07 23.71
C PHE A 21 11.81 21.95 24.72
N GLU A 22 11.47 20.73 24.29
CA GLU A 22 11.36 19.56 25.16
C GLU A 22 12.69 19.25 25.87
N GLU A 23 13.82 19.34 25.17
CA GLU A 23 15.14 19.20 25.77
C GLU A 23 15.46 20.29 26.81
N ILE A 24 15.06 21.54 26.54
CA ILE A 24 15.24 22.65 27.49
C ILE A 24 14.39 22.42 28.75
N LYS A 25 13.14 21.96 28.58
CA LYS A 25 12.23 21.60 29.67
C LYS A 25 12.83 20.48 30.52
N ALA A 26 13.35 19.44 29.89
CA ALA A 26 14.00 18.31 30.58
C ALA A 26 15.25 18.73 31.38
N LYS A 27 15.97 19.76 30.92
CA LYS A 27 17.13 20.32 31.63
C LYS A 27 16.76 21.28 32.78
N GLY A 28 15.47 21.53 33.02
CA GLY A 28 14.94 22.25 34.18
C GLY A 28 15.32 23.74 34.27
N LYS A 29 15.75 24.36 33.16
CA LYS A 29 16.29 25.73 33.19
C LYS A 29 15.24 26.83 33.03
N VAL A 30 14.14 26.56 32.32
CA VAL A 30 13.07 27.53 31.99
C VAL A 30 11.76 26.78 31.78
N ASP A 31 10.64 27.33 32.26
CA ASP A 31 9.32 26.81 31.89
C ASP A 31 9.00 27.21 30.43
N VAL A 32 8.89 26.20 29.58
CA VAL A 32 8.59 26.34 28.15
C VAL A 32 7.35 25.56 27.76
N SER A 33 6.53 25.15 28.74
CA SER A 33 5.36 24.31 28.52
C SER A 33 4.35 24.98 27.58
N ASP A 34 4.09 26.28 27.75
CA ASP A 34 3.17 27.03 26.89
C ASP A 34 3.66 27.09 25.43
N LYS A 35 4.97 27.23 25.22
CA LYS A 35 5.58 27.24 23.88
C LYS A 35 5.49 25.88 23.19
N ILE A 36 5.60 24.78 23.95
CA ILE A 36 5.43 23.43 23.41
C ILE A 36 3.98 23.26 22.92
N VAL A 37 2.99 23.64 23.74
CA VAL A 37 1.58 23.57 23.35
C VAL A 37 1.27 24.45 22.14
N GLU A 38 1.85 25.65 22.07
CA GLU A 38 1.72 26.53 20.90
C GLU A 38 2.29 25.88 19.63
N LEU A 39 3.47 25.25 19.72
CA LEU A 39 4.09 24.54 18.61
C LEU A 39 3.29 23.30 18.20
N GLU A 40 2.74 22.53 19.13
CA GLU A 40 1.87 21.38 18.84
C GLU A 40 0.65 21.80 18.03
N ASN A 41 -0.01 22.90 18.44
CA ASN A 41 -1.15 23.45 17.72
C ASN A 41 -0.76 23.92 16.31
N LYS A 42 0.38 24.62 16.20
CA LYS A 42 0.90 25.10 14.91
C LYS A 42 1.26 23.94 13.97
N ILE A 43 1.88 22.89 14.49
CA ILE A 43 2.17 21.65 13.75
C ILE A 43 0.87 21.03 13.24
N ALA A 44 -0.16 20.92 14.09
CA ALA A 44 -1.44 20.33 13.71
C ALA A 44 -2.14 21.16 12.62
N GLU A 45 -2.14 22.49 12.73
CA GLU A 45 -2.71 23.40 11.74
C GLU A 45 -1.97 23.34 10.40
N THR A 46 -0.64 23.50 10.42
CA THR A 46 0.20 23.41 9.21
C THR A 46 0.07 22.05 8.53
N ARG A 47 0.01 20.95 9.30
CA ARG A 47 -0.24 19.62 8.74
C ARG A 47 -1.59 19.55 8.05
N LYS A 48 -2.65 20.06 8.69
CA LYS A 48 -3.99 20.06 8.10
C LYS A 48 -4.04 20.87 6.80
N GLU A 49 -3.41 22.03 6.75
CA GLU A 49 -3.36 22.89 5.57
C GLU A 49 -2.63 22.22 4.40
N ILE A 50 -1.46 21.63 4.66
CA ILE A 50 -0.67 20.93 3.65
C ILE A 50 -1.44 19.72 3.11
N PHE A 51 -1.97 18.86 4.00
CA PHE A 51 -2.65 17.62 3.58
C PHE A 51 -4.00 17.87 2.91
N ALA A 52 -4.65 19.01 3.17
CA ALA A 52 -5.88 19.40 2.47
C ALA A 52 -5.63 19.79 1.00
N ASN A 53 -4.41 20.20 0.64
CA ASN A 53 -4.08 20.75 -0.67
C ASN A 53 -3.00 19.93 -1.41
N LEU A 54 -2.90 18.64 -1.13
CA LEU A 54 -1.91 17.79 -1.78
C LEU A 54 -2.14 17.70 -3.29
N THR A 55 -1.07 17.93 -4.06
CA THR A 55 -1.08 17.63 -5.49
C THR A 55 -1.15 16.11 -5.73
N PRO A 56 -1.56 15.66 -6.94
CA PRO A 56 -1.55 14.24 -7.27
C PRO A 56 -0.19 13.57 -7.05
N TRP A 57 0.90 14.27 -7.37
CA TRP A 57 2.26 13.77 -7.15
C TRP A 57 2.62 13.68 -5.67
N GLN A 58 2.23 14.66 -4.86
CA GLN A 58 2.44 14.60 -3.41
C GLN A 58 1.66 13.43 -2.79
N ARG A 59 0.44 13.14 -3.25
CA ARG A 59 -0.30 11.92 -2.83
C ARG A 59 0.43 10.63 -3.23
N VAL A 60 1.03 10.58 -4.43
CA VAL A 60 1.91 9.47 -4.82
C VAL A 60 3.10 9.34 -3.85
N GLN A 61 3.73 10.44 -3.44
CA GLN A 61 4.81 10.40 -2.44
C GLN A 61 4.32 9.89 -1.08
N VAL A 62 3.15 10.31 -0.60
CA VAL A 62 2.53 9.79 0.64
C VAL A 62 2.22 8.29 0.53
N SER A 63 1.78 7.82 -0.65
CA SER A 63 1.55 6.38 -0.89
C SER A 63 2.83 5.53 -0.80
N ARG A 64 3.99 6.17 -1.00
CA ARG A 64 5.31 5.55 -0.98
C ARG A 64 6.09 5.87 0.29
N HIS A 65 5.45 6.52 1.26
CA HIS A 65 6.08 6.90 2.52
C HIS A 65 6.72 5.66 3.18
N PRO A 66 7.97 5.73 3.66
CA PRO A 66 8.65 4.56 4.23
C PRO A 66 7.88 3.88 5.36
N ASP A 67 7.22 4.70 6.18
CA ASP A 67 6.43 4.28 7.35
C ASP A 67 4.95 4.02 7.02
N ARG A 68 4.57 3.99 5.74
CA ARG A 68 3.19 3.67 5.37
C ARG A 68 2.86 2.24 5.81
N PRO A 69 1.72 2.00 6.50
CA PRO A 69 1.35 0.65 6.90
C PRO A 69 1.10 -0.26 5.69
N TYR A 70 1.65 -1.47 5.74
CA TYR A 70 1.46 -2.51 4.72
C TYR A 70 0.36 -3.50 5.12
N ALA A 71 0.00 -4.44 4.23
CA ALA A 71 -1.12 -5.37 4.41
C ALA A 71 -1.13 -6.07 5.79
N LEU A 72 0.00 -6.60 6.25
CA LEU A 72 0.09 -7.27 7.56
C LEU A 72 -0.26 -6.35 8.75
N ALA A 73 0.06 -5.05 8.67
CA ALA A 73 -0.27 -4.11 9.74
C ALA A 73 -1.79 -3.96 9.88
N TYR A 74 -2.50 -3.80 8.76
CA TYR A 74 -3.97 -3.73 8.75
C TYR A 74 -4.61 -5.04 9.18
N ILE A 75 -4.14 -6.17 8.63
CA ILE A 75 -4.68 -7.50 8.98
C ILE A 75 -4.55 -7.73 10.48
N ASN A 76 -3.36 -7.56 11.05
CA ASN A 76 -3.14 -7.77 12.47
C ASN A 76 -3.99 -6.85 13.35
N ALA A 77 -4.15 -5.57 12.96
CA ALA A 77 -4.98 -4.63 13.69
C ALA A 77 -6.47 -4.99 13.64
N ILE A 78 -6.96 -5.45 12.49
CA ILE A 78 -8.39 -5.77 12.28
C ILE A 78 -8.78 -7.12 12.89
N THR A 79 -7.82 -8.04 13.00
CA THR A 79 -8.06 -9.39 13.54
C THR A 79 -7.59 -9.57 14.99
N ASP A 80 -7.20 -8.49 15.67
CA ASP A 80 -6.61 -8.54 17.03
C ASP A 80 -5.45 -9.55 17.15
N GLY A 81 -4.61 -9.62 16.12
CA GLY A 81 -3.49 -10.58 16.02
C GLY A 81 -3.90 -12.04 15.73
N ASN A 82 -5.19 -12.35 15.63
CA ASN A 82 -5.69 -13.67 15.24
C ASN A 82 -5.68 -13.85 13.71
N PHE A 83 -4.48 -13.91 13.15
CA PHE A 83 -4.23 -14.16 11.73
C PHE A 83 -3.35 -15.40 11.54
N LEU A 84 -3.87 -16.37 10.78
CA LEU A 84 -3.15 -17.57 10.38
C LEU A 84 -2.71 -17.43 8.92
N GLU A 85 -1.46 -17.05 8.70
CA GLU A 85 -0.87 -16.97 7.36
C GLU A 85 -0.75 -18.37 6.72
N LEU A 86 -1.11 -18.47 5.45
CA LEU A 86 -1.07 -19.70 4.65
C LEU A 86 -0.12 -19.52 3.46
N HIS A 87 0.80 -20.46 3.30
CA HIS A 87 1.91 -20.34 2.35
C HIS A 87 1.76 -21.21 1.09
N GLY A 88 2.43 -20.79 0.02
CA GLY A 88 2.67 -21.57 -1.20
C GLY A 88 1.51 -21.56 -2.21
N ASP A 89 1.86 -21.71 -3.48
CA ASP A 89 0.93 -21.90 -4.60
C ASP A 89 0.62 -23.37 -4.90
N ARG A 90 1.41 -24.31 -4.34
CA ARG A 90 1.40 -25.76 -4.64
C ARG A 90 1.92 -26.13 -6.04
N GLY A 91 2.57 -25.19 -6.72
CA GLY A 91 3.16 -25.39 -8.04
C GLY A 91 4.67 -25.13 -8.02
N VAL A 92 5.06 -23.89 -7.72
CA VAL A 92 6.45 -23.44 -7.85
C VAL A 92 7.04 -23.08 -6.49
N LYS A 93 6.52 -22.05 -5.82
CA LYS A 93 7.10 -21.52 -4.58
C LYS A 93 6.09 -20.70 -3.76
N ASP A 94 6.47 -20.39 -2.53
CA ASP A 94 5.76 -19.38 -1.73
C ASP A 94 6.32 -17.98 -2.04
N ASP A 95 5.61 -17.22 -2.85
CA ASP A 95 5.97 -15.83 -3.10
C ASP A 95 5.79 -14.99 -1.84
N LYS A 96 6.85 -14.29 -1.46
CA LYS A 96 6.89 -13.45 -0.27
C LYS A 96 6.22 -12.10 -0.53
N ALA A 97 6.16 -11.63 -1.78
CA ALA A 97 5.47 -10.39 -2.14
C ALA A 97 3.94 -10.52 -2.03
N MET A 98 3.38 -11.73 -1.98
CA MET A 98 1.94 -11.98 -1.83
C MET A 98 1.67 -12.78 -0.55
N ILE A 99 1.05 -12.15 0.44
CA ILE A 99 0.63 -12.81 1.68
C ILE A 99 -0.85 -13.17 1.61
N GLY A 100 -1.26 -14.10 2.48
CA GLY A 100 -2.67 -14.36 2.68
C GLY A 100 -2.92 -15.47 3.68
N GLY A 101 -4.14 -15.52 4.22
CA GLY A 101 -4.47 -16.39 5.32
C GLY A 101 -5.86 -16.14 5.89
N LEU A 102 -6.22 -16.89 6.93
CA LEU A 102 -7.50 -16.75 7.61
C LEU A 102 -7.34 -15.86 8.83
N GLY A 103 -8.28 -14.93 9.02
CA GLY A 103 -8.37 -14.14 10.25
C GLY A 103 -9.82 -13.93 10.65
N SER A 104 -10.06 -13.57 11.90
CA SER A 104 -11.42 -13.38 12.42
C SER A 104 -11.66 -11.93 12.83
N ILE A 105 -12.83 -11.40 12.45
CA ILE A 105 -13.34 -10.10 12.92
C ILE A 105 -14.59 -10.40 13.72
N GLY A 106 -14.51 -10.24 15.04
CA GLY A 106 -15.53 -10.72 15.96
C GLY A 106 -15.79 -12.23 15.77
N HIS A 107 -17.01 -12.60 15.39
CA HIS A 107 -17.42 -14.00 15.20
C HIS A 107 -17.35 -14.48 13.73
N ARG A 108 -16.85 -13.65 12.81
CA ARG A 108 -16.80 -13.97 11.38
C ARG A 108 -15.35 -14.16 10.92
N THR A 109 -15.11 -15.25 10.20
CA THR A 109 -13.80 -15.55 9.59
C THR A 109 -13.75 -15.05 8.15
N PHE A 110 -12.65 -14.40 7.79
CA PHE A 110 -12.37 -13.84 6.48
C PHE A 110 -11.09 -14.45 5.92
N MET A 111 -11.01 -14.54 4.59
CA MET A 111 -9.76 -14.78 3.89
C MET A 111 -9.14 -13.43 3.54
N PHE A 112 -7.96 -13.14 4.10
CA PHE A 112 -7.19 -11.95 3.77
C PHE A 112 -6.10 -12.31 2.77
N ILE A 113 -5.91 -11.46 1.76
CA ILE A 113 -4.84 -11.58 0.76
C ILE A 113 -4.27 -10.19 0.53
N GLY A 114 -2.99 -10.04 0.27
CA GLY A 114 -2.47 -8.75 -0.13
C GLY A 114 -1.04 -8.77 -0.60
N GLN A 115 -0.65 -7.75 -1.35
CA GLN A 115 0.76 -7.52 -1.61
C GLN A 115 1.42 -6.98 -0.34
N GLN A 116 2.59 -7.52 -0.04
CA GLN A 116 3.34 -7.18 1.17
C GLN A 116 4.70 -6.63 0.77
N LYS A 117 4.98 -5.39 1.14
CA LYS A 117 6.31 -4.77 1.07
C LYS A 117 7.09 -5.04 2.37
N GLY A 118 8.19 -4.33 2.56
CA GLY A 118 9.01 -4.41 3.77
C GLY A 118 9.22 -3.04 4.41
N GLU A 119 9.26 -3.02 5.74
CA GLU A 119 9.53 -1.82 6.56
C GLU A 119 10.97 -1.35 6.44
N ASN A 120 11.91 -2.25 6.16
CA ASN A 120 13.32 -1.94 5.97
C ASN A 120 13.86 -2.58 4.68
N THR A 121 15.05 -2.16 4.25
CA THR A 121 15.68 -2.59 2.99
C THR A 121 15.79 -4.11 2.87
N LYS A 122 16.20 -4.81 3.94
CA LYS A 122 16.33 -6.27 3.95
C LYS A 122 14.98 -6.95 3.73
N MET A 123 13.94 -6.46 4.40
CA MET A 123 12.58 -6.97 4.25
C MET A 123 12.00 -6.64 2.87
N ARG A 124 12.30 -5.46 2.31
CA ARG A 124 11.87 -5.09 0.96
C ARG A 124 12.48 -6.02 -0.08
N GLN A 125 13.78 -6.30 0.00
CA GLN A 125 14.43 -7.27 -0.88
C GLN A 125 13.82 -8.68 -0.73
N TYR A 126 13.62 -9.14 0.50
CA TYR A 126 12.99 -10.44 0.78
C TYR A 126 11.57 -10.54 0.19
N ARG A 127 10.81 -9.44 0.23
CA ARG A 127 9.43 -9.33 -0.27
C ARG A 127 9.36 -8.83 -1.72
N ASN A 128 10.48 -8.81 -2.45
CA ASN A 128 10.57 -8.29 -3.82
C ASN A 128 9.91 -6.91 -4.01
N PHE A 129 10.05 -6.02 -3.02
CA PHE A 129 9.45 -4.69 -2.98
C PHE A 129 7.92 -4.68 -3.18
N GLY A 130 7.24 -5.78 -2.83
CA GLY A 130 5.80 -5.94 -3.04
C GLY A 130 5.43 -6.16 -4.51
N MET A 131 6.37 -6.60 -5.35
CA MET A 131 6.13 -7.00 -6.75
C MET A 131 5.98 -8.51 -6.85
N PRO A 132 4.76 -9.05 -7.02
CA PRO A 132 4.55 -10.49 -7.08
C PRO A 132 5.05 -11.08 -8.41
N ASN A 133 5.61 -12.28 -8.30
CA ASN A 133 5.84 -13.22 -9.40
C ASN A 133 4.55 -14.01 -9.70
N PRO A 134 4.50 -14.82 -10.77
CA PRO A 134 3.30 -15.57 -11.16
C PRO A 134 2.76 -16.48 -10.05
N GLU A 135 3.65 -17.18 -9.35
CA GLU A 135 3.38 -17.97 -8.14
C GLU A 135 2.65 -17.20 -7.04
N GLY A 136 2.86 -15.87 -6.91
CA GLY A 136 2.14 -15.03 -5.97
C GLY A 136 0.65 -14.92 -6.34
N TYR A 137 0.35 -14.65 -7.61
CA TYR A 137 -1.04 -14.61 -8.09
C TYR A 137 -1.72 -15.98 -7.99
N ARG A 138 -1.00 -17.06 -8.31
CA ARG A 138 -1.50 -18.44 -8.15
C ARG A 138 -1.77 -18.79 -6.69
N LYS A 139 -0.90 -18.40 -5.76
CA LYS A 139 -1.13 -18.50 -4.31
C LYS A 139 -2.40 -17.73 -3.91
N ALA A 140 -2.55 -16.49 -4.36
CA ALA A 140 -3.74 -15.69 -4.07
C ALA A 140 -5.02 -16.39 -4.56
N LEU A 141 -5.06 -16.86 -5.81
CA LEU A 141 -6.20 -17.59 -6.35
C LEU A 141 -6.50 -18.88 -5.59
N ARG A 142 -5.48 -19.66 -5.22
CA ARG A 142 -5.66 -20.86 -4.39
C ARG A 142 -6.36 -20.52 -3.07
N LEU A 143 -5.97 -19.42 -2.44
CA LEU A 143 -6.58 -18.94 -1.19
C LEU A 143 -8.02 -18.45 -1.42
N MET A 144 -8.29 -17.72 -2.51
CA MET A 144 -9.65 -17.30 -2.86
C MET A 144 -10.59 -18.51 -3.09
N LYS A 145 -10.13 -19.53 -3.81
CA LYS A 145 -10.90 -20.77 -4.00
C LYS A 145 -11.11 -21.55 -2.71
N LEU A 146 -10.14 -21.51 -1.79
CA LEU A 146 -10.31 -22.07 -0.45
C LEU A 146 -11.38 -21.32 0.34
N ALA A 147 -11.38 -19.99 0.28
CA ALA A 147 -12.39 -19.16 0.91
C ALA A 147 -13.80 -19.45 0.36
N GLU A 148 -13.93 -19.51 -0.97
CA GLU A 148 -15.17 -19.88 -1.66
C GLU A 148 -15.69 -21.25 -1.22
N LYS A 149 -14.82 -22.27 -1.17
CA LYS A 149 -15.18 -23.64 -0.74
C LYS A 149 -15.81 -23.67 0.65
N PHE A 150 -15.36 -22.79 1.56
CA PHE A 150 -15.84 -22.73 2.94
C PHE A 150 -16.79 -21.55 3.20
N ASN A 151 -17.30 -20.93 2.13
CA ASN A 151 -18.22 -19.80 2.17
C ASN A 151 -17.70 -18.65 3.07
N LYS A 152 -16.41 -18.32 2.92
CA LYS A 152 -15.76 -17.23 3.65
C LYS A 152 -15.61 -16.01 2.74
N PRO A 153 -16.00 -14.80 3.20
CA PRO A 153 -15.73 -13.57 2.48
C PRO A 153 -14.22 -13.33 2.33
N ILE A 154 -13.86 -12.62 1.26
CA ILE A 154 -12.47 -12.31 0.91
C ILE A 154 -12.24 -10.80 1.05
N VAL A 155 -11.12 -10.43 1.65
CA VAL A 155 -10.62 -9.05 1.69
C VAL A 155 -9.24 -9.00 1.08
N THR A 156 -9.05 -8.18 0.04
CA THR A 156 -7.75 -7.97 -0.60
C THR A 156 -7.18 -6.60 -0.26
N PHE A 157 -5.88 -6.57 0.04
CA PHE A 157 -5.12 -5.35 0.30
C PHE A 157 -4.13 -5.12 -0.84
N ILE A 158 -4.36 -4.04 -1.60
CA ILE A 158 -3.59 -3.70 -2.80
C ILE A 158 -2.53 -2.67 -2.45
N ASP A 159 -1.27 -3.07 -2.58
CA ASP A 159 -0.10 -2.20 -2.45
C ASP A 159 1.12 -2.75 -3.21
N THR A 160 1.17 -2.44 -4.51
CA THR A 160 2.21 -2.90 -5.41
C THR A 160 2.59 -1.84 -6.43
N PRO A 161 3.89 -1.63 -6.72
CA PRO A 161 4.33 -0.82 -7.83
C PRO A 161 4.16 -1.55 -9.18
N GLY A 162 3.73 -2.82 -9.16
CA GLY A 162 3.39 -3.62 -10.31
C GLY A 162 3.75 -5.09 -10.12
N ALA A 163 3.36 -5.92 -11.08
CA ALA A 163 3.86 -7.29 -11.16
C ALA A 163 5.38 -7.26 -11.45
N PHE A 164 6.14 -8.23 -10.95
CA PHE A 164 7.58 -8.26 -11.15
C PHE A 164 7.93 -8.44 -12.65
N PRO A 165 8.66 -7.49 -13.28
CA PRO A 165 8.95 -7.53 -14.71
C PRO A 165 10.29 -8.23 -14.98
N GLY A 166 10.44 -9.47 -14.52
CA GLY A 166 11.68 -10.26 -14.66
C GLY A 166 11.56 -11.41 -15.66
N LEU A 167 12.68 -11.82 -16.26
CA LEU A 167 12.74 -12.94 -17.21
C LEU A 167 12.09 -14.21 -16.64
N GLU A 168 12.44 -14.54 -15.41
CA GLU A 168 11.87 -15.66 -14.66
C GLU A 168 10.35 -15.58 -14.48
N ALA A 169 9.80 -14.38 -14.32
CA ALA A 169 8.36 -14.18 -14.21
C ALA A 169 7.67 -14.42 -15.55
N GLU A 170 8.28 -13.98 -16.65
CA GLU A 170 7.79 -14.23 -18.01
C GLU A 170 7.81 -15.72 -18.37
N GLU A 171 8.93 -16.41 -18.12
CA GLU A 171 9.08 -17.86 -18.34
C GLU A 171 8.03 -18.68 -17.58
N ARG A 172 7.60 -18.18 -16.41
CA ARG A 172 6.58 -18.81 -15.57
C ARG A 172 5.16 -18.30 -15.82
N GLY A 173 4.94 -17.44 -16.80
CA GLY A 173 3.63 -16.99 -17.24
C GLY A 173 3.00 -15.90 -16.36
N GLN A 174 3.68 -14.75 -16.20
CA GLN A 174 3.14 -13.59 -15.47
C GLN A 174 1.80 -13.10 -16.03
N GLY A 175 1.71 -12.96 -17.35
CA GLY A 175 0.46 -12.59 -18.01
C GLY A 175 -0.66 -13.61 -17.79
N GLU A 176 -0.34 -14.91 -17.86
CA GLU A 176 -1.31 -15.99 -17.61
C GLU A 176 -1.82 -15.97 -16.17
N ALA A 177 -0.93 -15.87 -15.19
CA ALA A 177 -1.31 -15.91 -13.79
C ALA A 177 -2.23 -14.74 -13.41
N ILE A 178 -1.94 -13.53 -13.92
CA ILE A 178 -2.82 -12.36 -13.74
C ILE A 178 -4.15 -12.60 -14.46
N ALA A 179 -4.13 -12.96 -15.75
CA ALA A 179 -5.35 -13.16 -16.54
C ALA A 179 -6.26 -14.24 -15.94
N ARG A 180 -5.68 -15.33 -15.43
CA ARG A 180 -6.42 -16.41 -14.77
C ARG A 180 -7.07 -15.92 -13.48
N ASN A 181 -6.38 -15.10 -12.68
CA ASN A 181 -6.99 -14.48 -11.51
C ASN A 181 -8.18 -13.61 -11.89
N LEU A 182 -8.05 -12.73 -12.90
CA LEU A 182 -9.16 -11.87 -13.33
C LEU A 182 -10.40 -12.69 -13.71
N TYR A 183 -10.19 -13.75 -14.50
CA TYR A 183 -11.26 -14.63 -14.94
C TYR A 183 -11.93 -15.38 -13.78
N GLU A 184 -11.14 -15.96 -12.87
CA GLU A 184 -11.66 -16.76 -11.77
C GLU A 184 -12.29 -15.91 -10.66
N MET A 185 -11.76 -14.71 -10.41
CA MET A 185 -12.29 -13.77 -9.42
C MET A 185 -13.69 -13.28 -9.82
N ALA A 186 -13.92 -13.04 -11.10
CA ALA A 186 -15.24 -12.68 -11.63
C ALA A 186 -16.31 -13.77 -11.44
N GLN A 187 -15.91 -15.00 -11.11
CA GLN A 187 -16.79 -16.15 -10.92
C GLN A 187 -16.95 -16.56 -9.44
N LEU A 188 -16.27 -15.88 -8.51
CA LEU A 188 -16.35 -16.21 -7.09
C LEU A 188 -17.78 -16.02 -6.56
N LYS A 189 -18.22 -16.97 -5.74
CA LYS A 189 -19.58 -16.99 -5.15
C LYS A 189 -19.65 -16.42 -3.73
N VAL A 190 -18.55 -15.84 -3.24
CA VAL A 190 -18.44 -15.23 -1.91
C VAL A 190 -18.13 -13.75 -2.07
N PRO A 191 -18.54 -12.89 -1.11
CA PRO A 191 -18.24 -11.46 -1.18
C PRO A 191 -16.74 -11.18 -1.22
N VAL A 192 -16.31 -10.29 -2.11
CA VAL A 192 -14.93 -9.84 -2.27
C VAL A 192 -14.86 -8.31 -2.08
N ILE A 193 -14.06 -7.88 -1.11
CA ILE A 193 -13.77 -6.45 -0.85
C ILE A 193 -12.29 -6.21 -1.19
N CYS A 194 -12.02 -5.29 -2.11
CA CYS A 194 -10.67 -4.89 -2.48
C CYS A 194 -10.37 -3.51 -1.89
N ILE A 195 -9.21 -3.34 -1.26
CA ILE A 195 -8.82 -2.07 -0.63
C ILE A 195 -7.44 -1.68 -1.13
N ILE A 196 -7.35 -0.58 -1.89
CA ILE A 196 -6.06 0.01 -2.27
C ILE A 196 -5.53 0.80 -1.08
N ILE A 197 -4.51 0.22 -0.44
CA ILE A 197 -3.89 0.78 0.76
C ILE A 197 -2.58 1.49 0.48
N GLY A 198 -2.04 1.43 -0.74
CA GLY A 198 -0.80 2.11 -1.12
C GLY A 198 -0.74 2.36 -2.61
N GLU A 199 0.12 1.64 -3.32
CA GLU A 199 0.25 1.73 -4.77
C GLU A 199 -0.67 0.71 -5.47
N GLY A 200 -1.50 1.17 -6.41
CA GLY A 200 -2.37 0.36 -7.25
C GLY A 200 -1.87 0.34 -8.69
N ALA A 201 -0.74 -0.31 -8.95
CA ALA A 201 -0.13 -0.26 -10.29
C ALA A 201 -0.62 -1.38 -11.22
N SER A 202 -1.35 -0.99 -12.27
CA SER A 202 -1.60 -1.78 -13.48
C SER A 202 -2.22 -3.17 -13.22
N GLY A 203 -1.94 -4.11 -14.12
CA GLY A 203 -2.37 -5.51 -14.01
C GLY A 203 -1.88 -6.22 -12.75
N GLY A 204 -0.77 -5.78 -12.16
CA GLY A 204 -0.25 -6.38 -10.93
C GLY A 204 -1.14 -6.09 -9.70
N ALA A 205 -1.69 -4.88 -9.62
CA ALA A 205 -2.72 -4.55 -8.66
C ALA A 205 -4.05 -5.26 -8.99
N LEU A 206 -4.45 -5.21 -10.27
CA LEU A 206 -5.72 -5.76 -10.74
C LEU A 206 -5.81 -7.29 -10.56
N GLY A 207 -4.68 -8.00 -10.58
CA GLY A 207 -4.62 -9.45 -10.38
C GLY A 207 -5.16 -9.95 -9.03
N ILE A 208 -5.45 -9.05 -8.08
CA ILE A 208 -6.25 -9.35 -6.87
C ILE A 208 -7.31 -8.26 -6.60
N GLY A 209 -7.68 -7.47 -7.62
CA GLY A 209 -8.51 -6.26 -7.50
C GLY A 209 -9.90 -6.36 -8.11
N VAL A 210 -10.34 -7.55 -8.51
CA VAL A 210 -11.71 -7.81 -8.99
C VAL A 210 -12.60 -8.20 -7.80
N GLY A 211 -13.45 -7.28 -7.35
CA GLY A 211 -14.36 -7.56 -6.23
C GLY A 211 -15.68 -6.79 -6.29
N ASP A 212 -16.61 -7.14 -5.40
CA ASP A 212 -17.93 -6.53 -5.29
C ASP A 212 -17.88 -5.09 -4.78
N ARG A 213 -16.85 -4.78 -3.99
CA ARG A 213 -16.56 -3.45 -3.47
C ARG A 213 -15.08 -3.18 -3.63
N VAL A 214 -14.76 -2.03 -4.22
CA VAL A 214 -13.40 -1.53 -4.34
C VAL A 214 -13.33 -0.23 -3.55
N LEU A 215 -12.44 -0.17 -2.57
CA LEU A 215 -12.21 0.96 -1.69
C LEU A 215 -10.77 1.44 -1.88
N MET A 216 -10.53 2.73 -1.66
CA MET A 216 -9.22 3.33 -1.83
C MET A 216 -8.96 4.30 -0.69
N LEU A 217 -7.77 4.21 -0.08
CA LEU A 217 -7.37 5.22 0.91
C LEU A 217 -7.11 6.55 0.20
N GLU A 218 -7.45 7.67 0.85
CA GLU A 218 -7.37 9.02 0.29
C GLU A 218 -5.99 9.40 -0.30
N ASN A 219 -4.92 8.80 0.24
CA ASN A 219 -3.53 9.03 -0.16
C ASN A 219 -2.89 7.78 -0.78
N ALA A 220 -3.71 6.88 -1.33
CA ALA A 220 -3.27 5.83 -2.25
C ALA A 220 -3.35 6.35 -3.70
N TRP A 221 -2.84 5.58 -4.65
CA TRP A 221 -3.12 5.82 -6.08
C TRP A 221 -3.46 4.54 -6.84
N TYR A 222 -4.24 4.66 -7.91
CA TYR A 222 -4.57 3.56 -8.82
C TYR A 222 -4.42 4.03 -10.27
N SER A 223 -3.56 3.39 -11.06
CA SER A 223 -3.37 3.74 -12.48
C SER A 223 -2.93 2.54 -13.31
N VAL A 224 -3.20 2.59 -14.62
CA VAL A 224 -2.76 1.60 -15.63
C VAL A 224 -1.24 1.55 -15.80
N ILE A 225 -0.52 2.62 -15.44
CA ILE A 225 0.93 2.76 -15.54
C ILE A 225 1.42 3.70 -14.43
N SER A 226 2.64 3.49 -13.93
CA SER A 226 3.24 4.44 -12.98
C SER A 226 3.44 5.81 -13.64
N PRO A 227 3.34 6.92 -12.88
CA PRO A 227 3.56 8.26 -13.42
C PRO A 227 4.91 8.41 -14.14
N GLU A 228 5.94 7.76 -13.62
CA GLU A 228 7.28 7.86 -14.19
C GLU A 228 7.46 7.05 -15.48
N ASN A 229 6.85 5.87 -15.57
CA ASN A 229 6.87 5.12 -16.82
C ASN A 229 5.99 5.83 -17.88
N CYS A 230 4.88 6.45 -17.48
CA CYS A 230 4.10 7.31 -18.37
C CYS A 230 4.92 8.50 -18.89
N SER A 231 5.66 9.18 -18.00
CA SER A 231 6.46 10.35 -18.37
C SER A 231 7.59 10.04 -19.35
N THR A 232 8.26 8.90 -19.16
CA THR A 232 9.31 8.44 -20.09
C THR A 232 8.78 8.04 -21.46
N ILE A 233 7.53 7.59 -21.58
CA ILE A 233 6.93 7.23 -22.86
C ILE A 233 6.40 8.47 -23.60
N LEU A 234 5.53 9.24 -22.95
CA LEU A 234 4.79 10.32 -23.60
C LEU A 234 5.63 11.61 -23.73
N TRP A 235 6.50 11.88 -22.76
CA TRP A 235 7.34 13.09 -22.74
C TRP A 235 8.83 12.80 -22.91
N ARG A 236 9.24 11.52 -23.02
CA ARG A 236 10.65 11.11 -23.15
C ARG A 236 11.54 11.66 -22.02
N SER A 237 10.96 11.88 -20.84
CA SER A 237 11.67 12.44 -19.69
C SER A 237 11.06 11.97 -18.38
N TRP A 238 11.91 11.54 -17.44
CA TRP A 238 11.49 11.16 -16.09
C TRP A 238 10.98 12.36 -15.29
N GLU A 239 11.46 13.58 -15.60
CA GLU A 239 11.11 14.81 -14.89
C GLU A 239 9.65 15.22 -15.07
N GLN A 240 8.98 14.71 -16.11
CA GLN A 240 7.57 15.00 -16.37
C GLN A 240 6.60 14.12 -15.57
N LYS A 241 7.08 13.43 -14.52
CA LYS A 241 6.28 12.55 -13.65
C LYS A 241 5.13 13.27 -12.95
N GLU A 242 5.29 14.54 -12.60
CA GLU A 242 4.22 15.32 -11.93
C GLU A 242 3.08 15.67 -12.90
N ILE A 243 3.44 16.03 -14.13
CA ILE A 243 2.47 16.24 -15.22
C ILE A 243 1.77 14.93 -15.54
N ALA A 244 2.53 13.83 -15.65
CA ALA A 244 1.97 12.51 -15.91
C ALA A 244 1.02 12.07 -14.79
N ALA A 245 1.38 12.24 -13.52
CA ALA A 245 0.53 11.91 -12.38
C ALA A 245 -0.82 12.66 -12.45
N SER A 246 -0.78 13.96 -12.79
CA SER A 246 -1.98 14.78 -12.93
C SER A 246 -2.83 14.37 -14.15
N ALA A 247 -2.19 14.07 -15.27
CA ALA A 247 -2.88 13.64 -16.49
C ALA A 247 -3.54 12.25 -16.36
N LEU A 248 -2.96 11.37 -15.55
CA LEU A 248 -3.46 10.02 -15.31
C LEU A 248 -4.70 9.97 -14.42
N LYS A 249 -5.01 11.05 -13.68
CA LYS A 249 -6.14 11.11 -12.72
C LYS A 249 -6.16 9.91 -11.77
N LEU A 250 -5.04 9.69 -11.10
CA LEU A 250 -4.74 8.47 -10.34
C LEU A 250 -5.18 8.53 -8.87
N THR A 251 -5.78 9.62 -8.42
CA THR A 251 -6.08 9.85 -7.00
C THR A 251 -7.39 9.20 -6.59
N ALA A 252 -7.64 9.11 -5.28
CA ALA A 252 -8.89 8.53 -4.77
C ALA A 252 -10.13 9.34 -5.16
N ASP A 253 -10.01 10.67 -5.27
CA ASP A 253 -11.13 11.56 -5.63
C ASP A 253 -11.46 11.51 -7.14
N ASP A 254 -10.53 11.01 -7.97
CA ASP A 254 -10.71 10.87 -9.41
C ASP A 254 -11.51 9.60 -9.80
N MET A 255 -11.59 8.60 -8.92
CA MET A 255 -12.10 7.24 -9.17
C MET A 255 -13.43 6.97 -8.46
#